data_AF-A0A497UIM7-F1
#
_entry.id   AF-A0A497UIM7-F1
#
_cell.length_a   1.000
_cell.length_b   1.000
_cell.length_c   1.000
_cell.angle_alpha   90.00
_cell.angle_beta   90.00
_cell.angle_gamma   90.00
#
_symmetry.space_group_name_H-M   'P 1'
#
loop_
_entity.id
_entity.type
_entity.pdbx_description
1 polymer ?
#
loop_
_entity_poly.entity_id
_entity_poly.type
_entity_poly.pdbx_seq_one_letter_code
_entity_poly.pdbx_strand_id
1 'polypeptide(L)'
;MSLFLKNYGIKEETTNFKVTFKIPDNCEYSTFVDPYETNVINIQLKPYEKDPSSNFVEYVEYFSTINDFITVDFEIPDLEAKNSGPVPKWRRKPRLRIDDIKY
;
A
#
# COMPACT_ATOMS: atom_id res chain seq x y z
N MET A 1 8.22 10.61 7.52
CA MET A 1 6.90 9.96 7.64
C MET A 1 6.22 10.04 6.27
N SER A 2 5.55 8.98 5.79
CA SER A 2 4.95 8.98 4.44
C SER A 2 3.75 9.93 4.35
N LEU A 3 3.57 10.63 3.21
CA LEU A 3 2.41 11.50 2.95
C LEU A 3 1.20 10.72 2.42
N PHE A 4 1.41 9.51 1.89
CA PHE A 4 0.37 8.72 1.22
C PHE A 4 -0.15 7.55 2.05
N LEU A 5 0.56 7.18 3.11
CA LEU A 5 0.29 5.96 3.84
C LEU A 5 0.56 6.14 5.33
N LYS A 6 -0.44 5.84 6.16
CA LYS A 6 -0.35 5.81 7.63
C LYS A 6 -1.02 4.55 8.17
N ASN A 7 -0.66 4.18 9.39
CA ASN A 7 -1.31 3.15 10.21
C ASN A 7 -1.65 1.89 9.41
N TYR A 8 -0.64 1.32 8.75
CA TYR A 8 -0.78 0.08 8.01
C TYR A 8 -0.34 -1.09 8.87
N GLY A 9 -0.98 -2.23 8.66
CA GLY A 9 -0.71 -3.45 9.41
C GLY A 9 -1.42 -4.63 8.78
N ILE A 10 -0.93 -5.81 9.11
CA ILE A 10 -1.44 -7.08 8.62
C ILE A 10 -1.75 -7.96 9.82
N LYS A 11 -2.89 -8.65 9.78
CA LYS A 11 -3.36 -9.53 10.83
C LYS A 11 -3.90 -10.81 10.19
N GLU A 12 -3.54 -11.95 10.75
CA GLU A 12 -4.11 -13.22 10.38
C GLU A 12 -5.59 -13.31 10.80
N GLU A 13 -6.43 -13.79 9.89
CA GLU A 13 -7.79 -14.24 10.13
C GLU A 13 -7.93 -15.69 9.61
N THR A 14 -9.02 -16.37 9.98
CA THR A 14 -9.15 -17.84 9.96
C THR A 14 -8.69 -18.54 8.67
N THR A 15 -8.86 -17.90 7.51
CA THR A 15 -8.45 -18.47 6.21
C THR A 15 -7.70 -17.46 5.33
N ASN A 16 -7.51 -16.22 5.79
CA ASN A 16 -6.99 -15.10 5.01
C ASN A 16 -6.24 -14.13 5.91
N PHE A 17 -5.46 -13.25 5.31
CA PHE A 17 -4.80 -12.16 6.03
C PHE A 17 -5.51 -10.85 5.73
N LYS A 18 -5.91 -10.18 6.82
CA LYS A 18 -6.50 -8.86 6.81
C LYS A 18 -5.40 -7.80 6.81
N VAL A 19 -5.33 -7.01 5.76
CA VAL A 19 -4.46 -5.84 5.66
C VAL A 19 -5.29 -4.59 5.92
N THR A 20 -4.90 -3.83 6.93
CA THR A 20 -5.49 -2.54 7.27
C THR A 20 -4.51 -1.44 6.94
N PHE A 21 -4.96 -0.33 6.36
CA PHE A 21 -4.10 0.79 6.02
C PHE A 21 -4.90 2.08 5.87
N LYS A 22 -4.24 3.23 6.04
CA LYS A 22 -4.87 4.55 5.83
C LYS A 22 -4.19 5.32 4.72
N ILE A 23 -4.98 5.85 3.79
CA ILE A 23 -4.55 6.74 2.72
C ILE A 23 -5.35 8.05 2.75
N PRO A 24 -4.85 9.14 2.15
CA PRO A 24 -5.61 10.38 2.01
C PRO A 24 -6.96 10.20 1.30
N ASP A 25 -7.98 10.96 1.69
CA ASP A 25 -9.34 10.89 1.10
C ASP A 25 -9.40 11.27 -0.40
N ASN A 26 -8.44 12.07 -0.85
CA ASN A 26 -8.24 12.44 -2.25
C ASN A 26 -7.29 11.50 -3.02
N CYS A 27 -6.90 10.38 -2.40
CA CYS A 27 -6.23 9.27 -3.08
C CYS A 27 -7.21 8.14 -3.40
N GLU A 28 -6.79 7.26 -4.29
CA GLU A 28 -7.41 5.97 -4.56
C GLU A 28 -6.33 4.88 -4.53
N TYR A 29 -6.75 3.62 -4.47
CA TYR A 29 -5.83 2.50 -4.53
C TYR A 29 -6.33 1.40 -5.45
N SER A 30 -5.40 0.57 -5.91
CA SER A 30 -5.67 -0.64 -6.66
C SER A 30 -4.80 -1.78 -6.12
N THR A 31 -5.24 -3.02 -6.36
CA THR A 31 -4.51 -4.22 -5.94
C THR A 31 -4.18 -5.10 -7.13
N PHE A 32 -2.99 -5.69 -7.13
CA PHE A 32 -2.57 -6.70 -8.10
C PHE A 32 -1.51 -7.61 -7.51
N VAL A 33 -1.29 -8.77 -8.13
CA VAL A 33 -0.18 -9.66 -7.81
C VAL A 33 0.93 -9.43 -8.84
N ASP A 34 2.13 -9.14 -8.38
CA ASP A 34 3.28 -8.94 -9.27
C ASP A 34 3.88 -10.28 -9.76
N PRO A 35 4.80 -10.28 -10.74
CA PRO A 35 5.42 -11.51 -11.24
C PRO A 35 6.26 -12.29 -10.21
N TYR A 36 6.51 -11.72 -9.04
CA TYR A 36 7.21 -12.34 -7.92
C TYR A 36 6.24 -12.80 -6.84
N GLU A 37 4.95 -12.97 -7.18
CA GLU A 37 3.90 -13.46 -6.27
C GLU A 37 3.71 -12.57 -5.04
N THR A 38 4.00 -11.27 -5.17
CA THR A 38 3.78 -10.29 -4.10
C THR A 38 2.45 -9.59 -4.32
N ASN A 39 1.62 -9.51 -3.27
CA ASN A 39 0.42 -8.69 -3.30
C ASN A 39 0.83 -7.22 -3.23
N VAL A 40 0.48 -6.43 -4.24
CA VAL A 40 0.82 -5.00 -4.30
C VAL A 40 -0.43 -4.17 -4.11
N ILE A 41 -0.36 -3.22 -3.18
CA ILE A 41 -1.34 -2.14 -3.02
C ILE A 41 -0.71 -0.87 -3.60
N ASN A 42 -1.17 -0.49 -4.79
CA ASN A 42 -0.74 0.74 -5.46
C ASN A 42 -1.67 1.89 -5.10
N ILE A 43 -1.12 2.96 -4.51
CA ILE A 43 -1.86 4.13 -4.04
C ILE A 43 -1.52 5.29 -4.96
N GLN A 44 -2.53 5.97 -5.49
CA GLN A 44 -2.36 7.12 -6.38
C GLN A 44 -3.26 8.28 -5.99
N LEU A 45 -2.87 9.50 -6.38
CA LEU A 45 -3.75 10.65 -6.32
C LEU A 45 -4.91 10.45 -7.30
N LYS A 46 -6.11 10.86 -6.90
CA LYS A 46 -7.23 10.95 -7.84
C LYS A 46 -6.90 11.94 -8.96
N PRO A 47 -7.53 11.80 -10.13
CA PRO A 47 -7.36 12.74 -11.23
C PRO A 47 -7.53 14.20 -10.76
N TYR A 48 -6.67 15.08 -11.24
CA TYR A 48 -6.66 16.53 -10.95
C TYR A 48 -6.19 16.95 -9.55
N GLU A 49 -5.92 16.01 -8.65
CA GLU A 49 -5.32 16.29 -7.34
C GLU A 49 -3.80 16.53 -7.47
N LYS A 50 -3.28 17.51 -6.73
CA LYS A 50 -1.85 17.88 -6.76
C LYS A 50 -1.06 17.30 -5.60
N ASP A 51 -1.66 17.34 -4.41
CA ASP A 51 -1.04 16.96 -3.16
C ASP A 51 -2.00 16.07 -2.35
N PRO A 52 -1.48 15.09 -1.59
CA PRO A 52 -2.31 14.28 -0.70
C PRO A 52 -2.93 15.13 0.40
N SER A 53 -4.21 14.89 0.66
CA SER A 53 -4.97 15.50 1.75
C SER A 53 -4.39 15.16 3.12
N SER A 54 -4.60 16.05 4.09
CA SER A 54 -4.26 15.79 5.50
C SER A 54 -5.22 14.81 6.16
N ASN A 55 -6.41 14.60 5.57
CA ASN A 55 -7.44 13.71 6.07
C ASN A 55 -7.22 12.31 5.54
N PHE A 56 -7.18 11.32 6.43
CA PHE A 56 -6.90 9.93 6.10
C PHE A 56 -8.13 9.07 6.33
N VAL A 57 -8.42 8.19 5.37
CA VAL A 57 -9.48 7.20 5.43
C VAL A 57 -8.86 5.82 5.59
N GLU A 58 -9.49 4.98 6.41
CA GLU A 58 -9.06 3.61 6.65
C GLU A 58 -9.69 2.65 5.64
N TYR A 59 -8.87 1.77 5.09
CA TYR A 59 -9.24 0.73 4.14
C TYR A 59 -8.80 -0.64 4.66
N VAL A 60 -9.53 -1.66 4.22
CA VAL A 60 -9.33 -3.04 4.61
C VAL A 60 -9.33 -3.91 3.36
N GLU A 61 -8.27 -4.68 3.18
CA GLU A 61 -8.14 -5.67 2.12
C GLU A 61 -7.86 -7.06 2.69
N TYR A 62 -8.28 -8.09 1.97
CA TYR A 62 -8.07 -9.48 2.35
C TYR A 62 -7.27 -10.17 1.27
N PHE A 63 -6.16 -10.78 1.66
CA PHE A 63 -5.31 -11.56 0.77
C PHE A 63 -5.18 -12.99 1.29
N SER A 64 -5.09 -13.93 0.37
CA SER A 64 -4.71 -15.31 0.67
C SER A 64 -3.19 -15.45 0.57
N THR A 65 -2.67 -16.52 1.15
CA THR A 65 -1.24 -16.86 1.06
C THR A 65 -0.88 -17.35 -0.33
N ILE A 66 0.34 -17.04 -0.76
CA ILE A 66 0.95 -17.59 -1.96
C ILE A 66 2.22 -18.34 -1.51
N ASN A 67 2.30 -19.63 -1.81
CA ASN A 67 3.38 -20.51 -1.36
C ASN A 67 3.61 -20.51 0.16
N ASP A 68 2.54 -20.59 0.95
CA ASP A 68 2.56 -20.55 2.43
C ASP A 68 3.15 -19.25 3.03
N PHE A 69 3.26 -18.18 2.24
CA PHE A 69 3.68 -16.88 2.72
C PHE A 69 2.71 -15.79 2.26
N ILE A 70 2.70 -14.68 3.00
CA ILE A 70 2.06 -13.45 2.53
C ILE A 70 3.07 -12.31 2.51
N THR A 71 3.23 -11.74 1.32
CA THR A 71 4.00 -10.52 1.10
C THR A 71 3.06 -9.44 0.59
N VAL A 72 3.05 -8.29 1.25
CA VAL A 72 2.27 -7.12 0.85
C VAL A 72 3.20 -5.92 0.69
N ASP A 73 3.29 -5.42 -0.53
CA ASP A 73 4.06 -4.23 -0.88
C ASP A 73 3.14 -3.04 -1.13
N PHE A 74 3.53 -1.88 -0.60
CA PHE A 74 2.86 -0.61 -0.90
C PHE A 74 3.68 0.16 -1.94
N GLU A 75 3.07 0.39 -3.09
CA GLU A 75 3.59 1.29 -4.12
C GLU A 75 2.95 2.67 -3.95
N ILE A 76 3.77 3.68 -3.67
CA ILE A 76 3.29 5.05 -3.46
C ILE A 76 4.06 6.05 -4.35
N PRO A 77 3.48 7.22 -4.65
CA PRO A 77 4.18 8.28 -5.34
C PRO A 77 5.30 8.84 -4.47
N ASP A 78 6.43 9.13 -5.08
CA ASP A 78 7.55 9.86 -4.51
C ASP A 78 7.33 11.34 -4.75
N LEU A 79 6.80 12.02 -3.73
CA LEU A 79 6.86 13.47 -3.68
C LEU A 79 8.25 13.84 -3.16
N GLU A 80 9.25 13.89 -4.04
CA GLU A 80 10.45 14.68 -3.77
C GLU A 80 9.99 16.12 -3.55
N ALA A 81 10.15 16.57 -2.31
CA ALA A 81 9.71 17.87 -1.86
C ALA A 81 10.33 18.95 -2.75
N LYS A 82 9.46 19.68 -3.45
CA LYS A 82 9.68 21.03 -3.99
C LYS A 82 11.06 21.23 -4.62
N ASN A 83 11.27 20.78 -5.84
CA ASN A 83 11.89 21.53 -6.94
C ASN A 83 12.08 20.58 -8.14
N SER A 84 11.75 21.07 -9.33
CA SER A 84 11.99 20.51 -10.68
C SER A 84 11.15 19.32 -11.20
N GLY A 85 10.26 19.62 -12.17
CA GLY A 85 9.92 18.73 -13.30
C GLY A 85 8.67 17.84 -13.17
N PRO A 86 8.02 17.47 -14.30
CA PRO A 86 6.75 16.74 -14.30
C PRO A 86 6.97 15.24 -14.11
N VAL A 87 5.97 14.61 -13.49
CA VAL A 87 5.80 13.17 -13.19
C VAL A 87 6.39 12.72 -11.83
N PRO A 88 5.53 12.36 -10.86
CA PRO A 88 5.96 11.69 -9.64
C PRO A 88 6.70 10.40 -9.96
N LYS A 89 7.92 10.24 -9.45
CA LYS A 89 8.61 8.95 -9.50
C LYS A 89 7.89 8.00 -8.55
N TRP A 90 7.73 6.72 -8.86
CA TRP A 90 7.08 5.78 -7.93
C TRP A 90 8.13 5.18 -7.01
N ARG A 91 7.92 5.25 -5.69
CA ARG A 91 8.78 4.58 -4.69
C ARG A 91 8.05 3.40 -4.09
N ARG A 92 8.70 2.23 -4.14
CA ARG A 92 8.31 1.07 -3.33
C ARG A 92 8.68 1.32 -1.88
N LYS A 93 7.72 1.21 -0.97
CA LYS A 93 8.01 1.23 0.47
C LYS A 93 8.44 -0.16 0.95
N PRO A 94 9.18 -0.25 2.08
CA PRO A 94 9.62 -1.53 2.61
C PRO A 94 8.44 -2.47 2.82
N ARG A 95 8.66 -3.73 2.44
CA ARG A 95 7.68 -4.82 2.46
C ARG A 95 7.14 -5.06 3.87
N LEU A 96 5.83 -5.25 4.02
CA LEU A 96 5.34 -6.01 5.17
C LEU A 96 5.34 -7.47 4.80
N ARG A 97 6.13 -8.24 5.52
CA ARG A 97 6.24 -9.69 5.36
C ARG A 97 5.88 -10.32 6.70
N ILE A 98 4.93 -11.25 6.68
CA ILE A 98 4.69 -12.17 7.79
C ILE A 98 5.19 -13.54 7.32
N ASP A 99 6.19 -14.08 8.01
CA ASP A 99 6.77 -15.38 7.73
C ASP A 99 6.32 -16.49 8.70
N ASP A 100 5.56 -16.14 9.75
CA ASP A 100 5.21 -17.08 10.81
C ASP A 100 3.78 -17.60 10.60
N ILE A 101 3.59 -18.41 9.56
CA ILE A 101 2.38 -19.25 9.42
C ILE A 101 2.69 -20.57 10.14
N LYS A 102 2.44 -20.61 11.45
CA LYS A 102 2.48 -21.88 12.17
C LYS A 102 1.17 -22.63 11.94
N TYR A 103 1.31 -23.72 11.18
CA TYR A 103 0.34 -24.83 11.09
C TYR A 103 0.00 -25.42 12.47
#